data_AF-A0A2A2TB17-F1
#
_entry.id   AF-A0A2A2TB17-F1
#
_cell.length_a   1.000
_cell.length_b   1.000
_cell.length_c   1.000
_cell.angle_alpha   90.00
_cell.angle_beta   90.00
_cell.angle_gamma   90.00
#
_symmetry.space_group_name_H-M   'P 1'
#
loop_
_entity.id
_entity.type
_entity.pdbx_description
1 polymer ?
#
loop_
_entity_poly.entity_id
_entity_poly.type
_entity_poly.pdbx_seq_one_letter_code
_entity_poly.pdbx_strand_id
1 'polypeptide(L)'
;MNLSSPENFESLPPTDVSVGGESLTVDKAIANLAGADLGLRFYAAWWLGRFRVNEPQAVTALIEALTDEDDRTPEGGYPLRRNAARALGKLDDTSAVPGLIASLESTDYYLREAAAESLGTLGDVRAIPPLNILLLTELNGELIPQEGERKQPYDAILEALGNLGAKESVPYIQPFLQHSIELVQYSAARAMYQLTQEAIYGERLVKALAGDNLQLRRAALGDLGAIGYLPAADAIAQTLAENSLKIISLRGLLKHEVGQMTPPTPALSDNAIKVMKLMDSLL
;
A
#
# COMPACT_ATOMS: atom_id res chain seq x y z
N MET A 1 21.49 -4.69 4.24
CA MET A 1 20.53 -5.80 4.12
C MET A 1 19.29 -5.44 4.92
N ASN A 2 18.22 -5.08 4.22
CA ASN A 2 16.80 -5.05 4.58
C ASN A 2 16.13 -4.25 3.45
N LEU A 3 15.61 -4.90 2.40
CA LEU A 3 14.29 -5.55 2.32
C LEU A 3 13.13 -4.56 2.53
N SER A 4 13.16 -3.45 1.80
CA SER A 4 11.94 -2.78 1.34
C SER A 4 11.60 -3.40 -0.01
N SER A 5 10.76 -4.43 0.05
CA SER A 5 10.51 -5.35 -1.05
C SER A 5 9.36 -4.89 -1.94
N PRO A 6 9.55 -4.84 -3.26
CA PRO A 6 8.52 -5.27 -4.20
C PRO A 6 8.56 -6.80 -4.23
N GLU A 7 8.05 -7.37 -3.14
CA GLU A 7 7.68 -8.77 -2.99
C GLU A 7 6.34 -8.78 -2.26
N ASN A 8 5.26 -8.54 -3.01
CA ASN A 8 3.98 -9.16 -2.70
C ASN A 8 4.06 -10.68 -3.03
N PHE A 9 5.12 -11.35 -2.56
CA PHE A 9 5.04 -12.78 -2.32
C PHE A 9 4.16 -12.89 -1.09
N GLU A 10 2.99 -13.49 -1.27
CA GLU A 10 2.14 -13.97 -0.18
C GLU A 10 3.08 -14.49 0.92
N SER A 11 3.13 -13.79 2.07
CA SER A 11 3.83 -14.29 3.23
C SER A 11 3.10 -15.57 3.61
N LEU A 12 3.61 -16.69 3.12
CA LEU A 12 3.15 -18.01 3.53
C LEU A 12 3.30 -18.04 5.06
N PRO A 13 2.27 -18.54 5.77
CA PRO A 13 2.39 -18.69 7.22
C PRO A 13 3.66 -19.50 7.53
N PRO A 14 4.29 -19.30 8.70
CA PRO A 14 5.43 -20.11 9.11
C PRO A 14 5.09 -21.60 8.93
N THR A 15 6.00 -22.34 8.28
CA THR A 15 5.83 -23.69 7.72
C THR A 15 5.65 -24.81 8.76
N ASP A 16 5.03 -24.52 9.91
CA ASP A 16 4.75 -25.52 10.94
C ASP A 16 3.27 -25.58 11.35
N VAL A 17 2.39 -24.85 10.66
CA VAL A 17 0.94 -25.05 10.84
C VAL A 17 0.48 -26.14 9.88
N SER A 18 0.51 -27.40 10.31
CA SER A 18 -0.19 -28.49 9.62
C SER A 18 -1.71 -28.28 9.75
N VAL A 19 -2.26 -27.31 9.02
CA VAL A 19 -3.72 -27.19 8.90
C VAL A 19 -4.16 -28.23 7.88
N GLY A 20 -4.61 -29.37 8.37
CA GLY A 20 -5.17 -30.42 7.53
C GLY A 20 -6.33 -29.87 6.69
N GLY A 21 -6.17 -29.91 5.37
CA GLY A 21 -7.15 -30.19 4.31
C GLY A 21 -8.54 -29.56 4.25
N GLU A 22 -9.06 -28.89 5.28
CA GLU A 22 -10.37 -28.25 5.27
C GLU A 22 -10.22 -26.73 5.16
N SER A 23 -10.79 -26.15 4.09
CA SER A 23 -10.91 -24.70 3.95
C SER A 23 -11.63 -24.13 5.16
N LEU A 24 -11.06 -23.11 5.79
CA LEU A 24 -11.70 -22.37 6.88
C LEU A 24 -13.09 -21.86 6.43
N THR A 25 -14.08 -21.90 7.30
CA THR A 25 -15.37 -21.19 7.11
C THR A 25 -15.29 -19.79 7.73
N VAL A 26 -16.18 -18.88 7.34
CA VAL A 26 -16.24 -17.53 7.93
C VAL A 26 -16.43 -17.59 9.44
N ASP A 27 -17.42 -18.36 9.91
CA ASP A 27 -17.69 -18.55 11.35
C ASP A 27 -16.46 -19.07 12.11
N LYS A 28 -15.72 -20.03 11.52
CA LYS A 28 -14.52 -20.59 12.13
C LYS A 28 -13.36 -19.60 12.11
N ALA A 29 -13.25 -18.75 11.10
CA ALA A 29 -12.27 -17.66 11.07
C ALA A 29 -12.53 -16.66 12.19
N ILE A 30 -13.78 -16.21 12.33
CA ILE A 30 -14.19 -15.27 13.38
C ILE A 30 -13.96 -15.89 14.76
N ALA A 31 -14.34 -17.16 14.97
CA ALA A 31 -14.08 -17.86 16.22
C ALA A 31 -12.59 -18.00 16.53
N ASN A 32 -11.76 -18.29 15.51
CA ASN A 32 -10.32 -18.44 15.67
C ASN A 32 -9.63 -17.13 16.05
N LEU A 33 -10.11 -15.96 15.60
CA LEU A 33 -9.56 -14.65 15.99
C LEU A 33 -9.59 -14.43 17.51
N ALA A 34 -10.60 -14.95 18.20
CA ALA A 34 -10.75 -14.85 19.65
C ALA A 34 -10.25 -16.11 20.41
N GLY A 35 -9.75 -17.11 19.69
CA GLY A 35 -9.33 -18.41 20.25
C GLY A 35 -8.05 -18.32 21.08
N ALA A 36 -7.68 -19.36 21.83
CA ALA A 36 -6.44 -19.33 22.63
C ALA A 36 -5.15 -19.55 21.81
N ASP A 37 -5.27 -20.10 20.59
CA ASP A 37 -4.13 -20.41 19.72
C ASP A 37 -3.73 -19.19 18.88
N LEU A 38 -2.59 -18.59 19.21
CA LEU A 38 -2.07 -17.39 18.53
C LEU A 38 -1.81 -17.62 17.03
N GLY A 39 -1.37 -18.81 16.65
CA GLY A 39 -1.15 -19.16 15.24
C GLY A 39 -2.46 -19.21 14.45
N LEU A 40 -3.53 -19.74 15.06
CA LEU A 40 -4.87 -19.72 14.46
C LEU A 40 -5.46 -18.32 14.40
N ARG A 41 -5.22 -17.45 15.40
CA ARG A 41 -5.62 -16.03 15.32
C ARG A 41 -4.97 -15.36 14.12
N PHE A 42 -3.65 -15.48 14.00
CA PHE A 42 -2.86 -14.90 12.92
C PHE A 42 -3.35 -15.38 11.55
N TYR A 43 -3.55 -16.69 11.41
CA TYR A 43 -4.04 -17.30 10.17
C TYR A 43 -5.47 -16.86 9.83
N ALA A 44 -6.35 -16.75 10.83
CA ALA A 44 -7.72 -16.29 10.63
C ALA A 44 -7.77 -14.84 10.12
N ALA A 45 -6.97 -13.94 10.70
CA ALA A 45 -6.87 -12.55 10.23
C ALA A 45 -6.41 -12.48 8.78
N TRP A 46 -5.35 -13.22 8.44
CA TRP A 46 -4.86 -13.33 7.07
C TRP A 46 -5.93 -13.87 6.12
N TRP A 47 -6.62 -14.94 6.51
CA TRP A 47 -7.63 -15.61 5.69
C TRP A 47 -8.80 -14.69 5.37
N LEU A 48 -9.35 -14.00 6.37
CA LEU A 48 -10.44 -13.03 6.19
C LEU A 48 -10.08 -11.94 5.18
N GLY A 49 -8.86 -11.38 5.28
CA GLY A 49 -8.36 -10.39 4.32
C GLY A 49 -8.10 -10.97 2.92
N ARG A 50 -7.52 -12.18 2.83
CA ARG A 50 -7.17 -12.82 1.55
C ARG A 50 -8.39 -13.17 0.72
N PHE A 51 -9.48 -13.59 1.36
CA PHE A 51 -10.74 -13.95 0.74
C PHE A 51 -11.77 -12.81 0.72
N ARG A 52 -11.38 -11.61 1.19
CA ARG A 52 -12.21 -10.39 1.18
C ARG A 52 -13.57 -10.59 1.88
N VAL A 53 -13.55 -11.20 3.06
CA VAL A 53 -14.75 -11.47 3.85
C VAL A 53 -15.21 -10.19 4.53
N ASN A 54 -16.06 -9.42 3.84
CA ASN A 54 -16.59 -8.13 4.31
C ASN A 54 -17.93 -8.28 5.07
N GLU A 55 -18.07 -9.34 5.85
CA GLU A 55 -19.24 -9.49 6.73
C GLU A 55 -19.06 -8.60 7.97
N PRO A 56 -20.10 -7.89 8.45
CA PRO A 56 -19.95 -6.95 9.58
C PRO A 56 -19.32 -7.57 10.84
N GLN A 57 -19.60 -8.86 11.09
CA GLN A 57 -19.02 -9.58 12.22
C GLN A 57 -17.52 -9.83 12.03
N ALA A 58 -17.08 -10.15 10.80
CA ALA A 58 -15.67 -10.33 10.49
C ALA A 58 -14.90 -9.01 10.58
N VAL A 59 -15.47 -7.92 10.07
CA VAL A 59 -14.89 -6.57 10.20
C VAL A 59 -14.77 -6.19 11.68
N THR A 60 -15.84 -6.39 12.46
CA THR A 60 -15.84 -6.10 13.91
C THR A 60 -14.75 -6.90 14.64
N ALA A 61 -14.65 -8.21 14.39
CA ALA A 61 -13.63 -9.06 15.01
C ALA A 61 -12.20 -8.66 14.61
N LEU A 62 -11.98 -8.22 13.38
CA LEU A 62 -10.68 -7.69 12.94
C LEU A 62 -10.35 -6.34 13.58
N ILE A 63 -11.34 -5.46 13.78
CA ILE A 63 -11.16 -4.19 14.51
C ILE A 63 -10.78 -4.47 15.97
N GLU A 64 -11.43 -5.43 16.63
CA GLU A 64 -11.07 -5.87 17.98
C GLU A 64 -9.63 -6.41 18.02
N ALA A 65 -9.23 -7.20 17.03
CA ALA A 65 -7.87 -7.74 16.91
C ALA A 65 -6.76 -6.67 16.73
N LEU A 66 -7.09 -5.42 16.36
CA LEU A 66 -6.12 -4.31 16.36
C LEU A 66 -5.63 -3.95 17.76
N THR A 67 -6.32 -4.43 18.80
CA THR A 67 -5.98 -4.17 20.21
C THR A 67 -5.40 -5.39 20.92
N ASP A 68 -5.11 -6.49 20.20
CA ASP A 68 -4.59 -7.72 20.79
C ASP A 68 -3.24 -7.50 21.50
N GLU A 69 -3.13 -7.88 22.77
CA GLU A 69 -1.88 -7.77 23.54
C GLU A 69 -1.21 -9.15 23.73
N ASP A 70 -1.83 -10.24 23.28
CA ASP A 70 -1.36 -11.60 23.57
C ASP A 70 -0.29 -12.06 22.57
N ASP A 71 -0.46 -11.74 21.28
CA ASP A 71 0.44 -12.14 20.21
C ASP A 71 1.62 -11.16 20.11
N ARG A 72 2.76 -11.55 20.69
CA ARG A 72 3.97 -10.72 20.79
C ARG A 72 5.19 -11.40 20.17
N THR A 73 5.97 -10.65 19.38
CA THR A 73 7.31 -11.10 18.97
C THR A 73 8.35 -10.80 20.06
N PRO A 74 9.50 -11.51 20.08
CA PRO A 74 10.58 -11.23 21.03
C PRO A 74 11.10 -9.77 20.97
N GLU A 75 10.95 -9.11 19.83
CA GLU A 75 11.35 -7.71 19.59
C GLU A 75 10.25 -6.70 19.96
N GLY A 76 9.12 -7.16 20.53
CA GLY A 76 8.01 -6.31 20.97
C GLY A 76 6.98 -5.97 19.88
N GLY A 77 6.95 -6.73 18.78
CA GLY A 77 5.96 -6.58 17.70
C GLY A 77 4.62 -7.25 17.99
N TYR A 78 3.59 -6.91 17.21
CA TYR A 78 2.21 -7.45 17.35
C TYR A 78 1.74 -8.13 16.04
N PRO A 79 2.07 -9.41 15.80
CA PRO A 79 1.77 -10.08 14.53
C PRO A 79 0.29 -10.10 14.17
N LEU A 80 -0.59 -10.42 15.12
CA LEU A 80 -2.04 -10.38 14.91
C LEU A 80 -2.52 -8.98 14.50
N ARG A 81 -2.10 -7.93 15.20
CA ARG A 81 -2.50 -6.55 14.86
C ARG A 81 -2.08 -6.16 13.45
N ARG A 82 -0.84 -6.51 13.06
CA ARG A 82 -0.32 -6.23 11.71
C ARG A 82 -1.21 -6.90 10.65
N ASN A 83 -1.57 -8.17 10.86
CA ASN A 83 -2.44 -8.89 9.93
C ASN A 83 -3.86 -8.36 9.93
N ALA A 84 -4.41 -8.02 11.09
CA ALA A 84 -5.73 -7.44 11.20
C ALA A 84 -5.80 -6.10 10.44
N ALA A 85 -4.80 -5.23 10.61
CA ALA A 85 -4.71 -3.98 9.86
C ALA A 85 -4.70 -4.24 8.34
N ARG A 86 -3.81 -5.11 7.84
CA ARG A 86 -3.74 -5.47 6.41
C ARG A 86 -5.03 -6.09 5.89
N ALA A 87 -5.74 -6.87 6.71
CA ALA A 87 -6.99 -7.48 6.34
C ALA A 87 -8.07 -6.41 6.17
N LEU A 88 -8.21 -5.50 7.13
CA LEU A 88 -9.19 -4.41 7.10
C LEU A 88 -9.06 -3.52 5.86
N GLY A 89 -7.83 -3.19 5.45
CA GLY A 89 -7.59 -2.44 4.20
C GLY A 89 -8.12 -3.13 2.94
N LYS A 90 -8.29 -4.45 2.95
CA LYS A 90 -8.81 -5.24 1.81
C LYS A 90 -10.34 -5.40 1.83
N LEU A 91 -11.00 -5.07 2.94
CA LEU A 91 -12.43 -5.27 3.12
C LEU A 91 -13.28 -4.08 2.67
N ASP A 92 -12.69 -2.91 2.42
CA ASP A 92 -13.41 -1.72 1.92
C ASP A 92 -14.52 -1.23 2.87
N ASP A 93 -14.34 -1.43 4.18
CA ASP A 93 -15.24 -0.95 5.24
C ASP A 93 -14.57 0.16 6.07
N THR A 94 -15.10 1.38 5.94
CA THR A 94 -14.57 2.59 6.61
C THR A 94 -14.86 2.64 8.11
N SER A 95 -15.65 1.71 8.66
CA SER A 95 -15.80 1.54 10.11
C SER A 95 -14.47 1.18 10.79
N ALA A 96 -13.51 0.63 10.04
CA ALA A 96 -12.16 0.30 10.52
C ALA A 96 -11.25 1.53 10.73
N VAL A 97 -11.58 2.66 10.11
CA VAL A 97 -10.71 3.85 10.05
C VAL A 97 -10.27 4.35 11.43
N PRO A 98 -11.14 4.47 12.46
CA PRO A 98 -10.71 4.90 13.78
C PRO A 98 -9.66 3.97 14.43
N GLY A 99 -9.83 2.65 14.30
CA GLY A 99 -8.88 1.67 14.84
C GLY A 99 -7.53 1.67 14.10
N LEU A 100 -7.57 1.85 12.78
CA LEU A 100 -6.37 2.00 11.96
C LEU A 100 -5.62 3.32 12.28
N ILE A 101 -6.34 4.42 12.51
CA ILE A 101 -5.74 5.68 12.98
C ILE A 101 -5.04 5.48 14.33
N ALA A 102 -5.67 4.81 15.30
CA ALA A 102 -5.03 4.50 16.58
C ALA A 102 -3.76 3.65 16.41
N SER A 103 -3.76 2.74 15.43
CA SER A 103 -2.61 1.87 15.13
C SER A 103 -1.38 2.63 14.60
N LEU A 104 -1.56 3.83 14.05
CA LEU A 104 -0.46 4.73 13.63
C LEU A 104 0.40 5.20 14.82
N GLU A 105 -0.10 5.14 16.05
CA GLU A 105 0.65 5.55 17.25
C GLU A 105 1.49 4.40 17.84
N SER A 106 1.29 3.16 17.38
CA SER A 106 1.97 1.97 17.91
C SER A 106 3.49 2.05 17.83
N THR A 107 4.18 1.54 18.85
CA THR A 107 5.65 1.40 18.84
C THR A 107 6.14 0.46 17.75
N ASP A 108 5.30 -0.47 17.32
CA ASP A 108 5.58 -1.44 16.27
C ASP A 108 5.55 -0.79 14.88
N TYR A 109 6.72 -0.72 14.23
CA TYR A 109 6.89 -0.15 12.90
C TYR A 109 5.98 -0.80 11.85
N TYR A 110 5.91 -2.13 11.84
CA TYR A 110 5.16 -2.88 10.84
C TYR A 110 3.65 -2.75 11.02
N LEU A 111 3.19 -2.43 12.24
CA LEU A 111 1.78 -2.10 12.46
C LEU A 111 1.45 -0.71 11.91
N ARG A 112 2.34 0.28 12.12
CA ARG A 112 2.17 1.62 11.53
C ARG A 112 2.15 1.56 10.01
N GLU A 113 3.02 0.76 9.41
CA GLU A 113 3.09 0.53 7.97
C GLU A 113 1.76 -0.05 7.44
N ALA A 114 1.33 -1.18 8.00
CA ALA A 114 0.07 -1.83 7.62
C ALA A 114 -1.15 -0.91 7.79
N ALA A 115 -1.16 -0.09 8.85
CA ALA A 115 -2.22 0.88 9.10
C ALA A 115 -2.23 1.99 8.05
N ALA A 116 -1.08 2.58 7.72
CA ALA A 116 -0.98 3.62 6.69
C ALA A 116 -1.42 3.11 5.31
N GLU A 117 -0.94 1.94 4.89
CA GLU A 117 -1.36 1.28 3.64
C GLU A 117 -2.88 1.08 3.58
N SER A 118 -3.46 0.59 4.68
CA SER A 118 -4.88 0.29 4.77
C SER A 118 -5.73 1.56 4.75
N LEU A 119 -5.31 2.62 5.45
CA LEU A 119 -5.98 3.91 5.42
C LEU A 119 -5.96 4.53 4.01
N GLY A 120 -4.83 4.44 3.31
CA GLY A 120 -4.71 4.87 1.92
C GLY A 120 -5.61 4.07 0.97
N THR A 121 -5.81 2.78 1.24
CA THR A 121 -6.68 1.91 0.44
C THR A 121 -8.16 2.18 0.69
N LEU A 122 -8.55 2.43 1.94
CA LEU A 122 -9.94 2.74 2.32
C LEU A 122 -10.40 4.12 1.85
N GLY A 123 -9.47 5.04 1.54
CA GLY A 123 -9.78 6.33 0.93
C GLY A 123 -10.54 7.32 1.82
N ASP A 124 -10.60 7.08 3.14
CA ASP A 124 -11.30 7.96 4.08
C ASP A 124 -10.42 9.15 4.50
N VAL A 125 -10.86 10.36 4.14
CA VAL A 125 -10.15 11.61 4.40
C VAL A 125 -9.86 11.90 5.88
N ARG A 126 -10.55 11.23 6.82
CA ARG A 126 -10.25 11.32 8.26
C ARG A 126 -8.83 10.85 8.59
N ALA A 127 -8.21 10.07 7.71
CA ALA A 127 -6.83 9.61 7.85
C ALA A 127 -5.77 10.69 7.59
N ILE A 128 -6.12 11.78 6.87
CA ILE A 128 -5.13 12.77 6.39
C ILE A 128 -4.39 13.46 7.54
N PRO A 129 -5.06 14.02 8.58
CA PRO A 129 -4.33 14.71 9.65
C PRO A 129 -3.39 13.78 10.45
N PRO A 130 -3.79 12.56 10.88
CA PRO A 130 -2.88 11.61 11.52
C PRO A 130 -1.67 11.21 10.66
N LEU A 131 -1.87 11.01 9.35
CA LEU A 131 -0.77 10.69 8.43
C LEU A 131 0.21 11.86 8.29
N ASN A 132 -0.29 13.09 8.19
CA ASN A 132 0.57 14.28 8.16
C ASN A 132 1.42 14.40 9.43
N ILE A 133 0.87 14.11 10.62
CA ILE A 133 1.63 14.16 11.87
C ILE A 133 2.85 13.23 11.83
N LEU A 134 2.74 12.06 11.20
CA LEU A 134 3.86 11.12 11.07
C LEU A 134 4.95 11.59 10.10
N LEU A 135 4.67 12.53 9.21
CA LEU A 135 5.68 13.15 8.36
C LEU A 135 6.43 14.28 9.07
N LEU A 136 5.90 14.80 10.19
CA LEU A 136 6.35 16.05 10.78
C LEU A 136 7.09 15.84 12.10
N THR A 137 8.04 16.73 12.37
CA THR A 137 8.69 16.94 13.67
C THR A 137 8.77 18.44 13.91
N GLU A 138 8.51 18.84 15.14
CA GLU A 138 8.63 20.24 15.52
C GLU A 138 10.10 20.57 15.81
N LEU A 139 10.64 21.58 15.11
CA LEU A 139 11.95 22.15 15.38
C LEU A 139 11.81 23.66 15.46
N ASN A 140 12.13 24.26 16.62
CA ASN A 140 12.04 25.70 16.87
C ASN A 140 10.64 26.32 16.58
N GLY A 141 9.57 25.55 16.78
CA GLY A 141 8.19 25.98 16.49
C GLY A 141 7.78 25.87 15.03
N GLU A 142 8.64 25.33 14.16
CA GLU A 142 8.33 25.01 12.77
C GLU A 142 8.15 23.49 12.59
N LEU A 143 7.10 23.10 11.86
CA LEU A 143 6.87 21.70 11.48
C LEU A 143 7.75 21.37 10.27
N ILE A 144 8.79 20.57 10.49
CA ILE A 144 9.72 20.10 9.46
C ILE A 144 9.54 18.59 9.24
N PRO A 145 10.01 18.01 8.13
CA PRO A 145 10.03 16.57 7.96
C PRO A 145 10.69 15.85 9.13
N GLN A 146 10.03 14.82 9.66
CA GLN A 146 10.59 13.97 10.71
C GLN A 146 11.80 13.23 10.16
N GLU A 147 13.01 13.56 10.60
CA GLU A 147 14.24 12.77 10.38
C GLU A 147 14.72 12.11 11.69
N GLY A 148 13.89 12.12 12.74
CA GLY A 148 14.25 11.80 14.12
C GLY A 148 14.44 10.31 14.47
N GLU A 149 14.65 10.06 15.77
CA GLU A 149 15.03 8.75 16.36
C GLU A 149 14.02 7.61 16.09
N ARG A 150 12.73 7.93 15.90
CA ARG A 150 11.68 6.97 15.58
C ARG A 150 11.52 6.84 14.08
N LYS A 151 11.98 5.71 13.52
CA LYS A 151 11.79 5.38 12.10
C LYS A 151 10.30 5.34 11.75
N GLN A 152 9.91 5.95 10.64
CA GLN A 152 8.54 5.89 10.11
C GLN A 152 8.47 5.16 8.76
N PRO A 153 7.33 4.52 8.44
CA PRO A 153 7.08 3.94 7.11
C PRO A 153 6.70 5.05 6.12
N TYR A 154 7.67 5.90 5.77
CA TYR A 154 7.41 7.08 4.94
C TYR A 154 6.81 6.73 3.59
N ASP A 155 7.27 5.66 2.95
CA ASP A 155 6.70 5.13 1.71
C ASP A 155 5.19 4.91 1.85
N ALA A 156 4.75 4.11 2.82
CA ALA A 156 3.33 3.84 3.05
C ALA A 156 2.53 5.11 3.36
N ILE A 157 3.08 6.04 4.15
CA ILE A 157 2.42 7.30 4.52
C ILE A 157 2.25 8.20 3.29
N LEU A 158 3.31 8.39 2.50
CA LEU A 158 3.31 9.24 1.31
C LEU A 158 2.33 8.68 0.26
N GLU A 159 2.35 7.37 0.03
CA GLU A 159 1.42 6.70 -0.87
C GLU A 159 -0.03 6.83 -0.41
N ALA A 160 -0.29 6.68 0.89
CA ALA A 160 -1.63 6.84 1.45
C ALA A 160 -2.16 8.26 1.23
N LEU A 161 -1.35 9.29 1.50
CA LEU A 161 -1.72 10.68 1.25
C LEU A 161 -2.01 10.97 -0.24
N GLY A 162 -1.21 10.39 -1.14
CA GLY A 162 -1.47 10.44 -2.58
C GLY A 162 -2.79 9.79 -2.98
N ASN A 163 -3.07 8.59 -2.47
CA ASN A 163 -4.32 7.86 -2.73
C ASN A 163 -5.55 8.58 -2.15
N LEU A 164 -5.40 9.25 -1.01
CA LEU A 164 -6.45 10.04 -0.36
C LEU A 164 -6.75 11.36 -1.09
N GLY A 165 -5.92 11.75 -2.08
CA GLY A 165 -6.07 13.02 -2.77
C GLY A 165 -5.83 14.24 -1.86
N ALA A 166 -4.99 14.09 -0.82
CA ALA A 166 -4.68 15.10 0.19
C ALA A 166 -3.85 16.27 -0.38
N LYS A 167 -4.47 17.15 -1.17
CA LYS A 167 -3.79 18.29 -1.81
C LYS A 167 -3.16 19.25 -0.81
N GLU A 168 -3.75 19.37 0.38
CA GLU A 168 -3.22 20.12 1.51
C GLU A 168 -1.89 19.57 2.04
N SER A 169 -1.58 18.30 1.74
CA SER A 169 -0.34 17.64 2.19
C SER A 169 0.87 17.90 1.30
N VAL A 170 0.70 18.55 0.14
CA VAL A 170 1.80 18.82 -0.82
C VAL A 170 3.03 19.46 -0.15
N PRO A 171 2.91 20.51 0.70
CA PRO A 171 4.07 21.11 1.35
C PRO A 171 4.81 20.14 2.29
N TYR A 172 4.12 19.16 2.87
CA TYR A 172 4.69 18.17 3.78
C TYR A 172 5.36 17.00 3.02
N ILE A 173 4.87 16.69 1.82
CA ILE A 173 5.40 15.64 0.94
C ILE A 173 6.64 16.12 0.18
N GLN A 174 6.66 17.39 -0.26
CA GLN A 174 7.70 17.94 -1.12
C GLN A 174 9.15 17.70 -0.63
N PRO A 175 9.49 17.84 0.67
CA PRO A 175 10.85 17.58 1.14
C PRO A 175 11.31 16.14 0.94
N PHE A 176 10.40 15.16 0.97
CA PHE A 176 10.71 13.75 0.80
C PHE A 176 11.17 13.40 -0.63
N LEU A 177 10.97 14.30 -1.59
CA LEU A 177 11.58 14.19 -2.92
C LEU A 177 13.11 14.17 -2.86
N GLN A 178 13.73 14.69 -1.80
CA GLN A 178 15.19 14.70 -1.61
C GLN A 178 15.65 13.81 -0.44
N HIS A 179 14.79 12.89 0.01
CA HIS A 179 15.09 11.98 1.10
C HIS A 179 16.31 11.07 0.77
N SER A 180 17.10 10.68 1.77
CA SER A 180 18.31 9.86 1.57
C SER A 180 18.07 8.47 0.96
N ILE A 181 16.86 7.94 1.14
CA ILE A 181 16.42 6.64 0.62
C ILE A 181 15.61 6.85 -0.68
N GLU A 182 16.07 6.25 -1.79
CA GLU A 182 15.44 6.42 -3.11
C GLU A 182 13.99 5.95 -3.18
N LEU A 183 13.62 4.87 -2.48
CA LEU A 183 12.22 4.41 -2.44
C LEU A 183 11.29 5.46 -1.85
N VAL A 184 11.73 6.16 -0.79
CA VAL A 184 10.95 7.26 -0.19
C VAL A 184 10.82 8.43 -1.18
N GLN A 185 11.87 8.71 -1.97
CA GLN A 185 11.78 9.71 -3.04
C GLN A 185 10.75 9.31 -4.11
N TYR A 186 10.61 8.02 -4.41
CA TYR A 186 9.66 7.53 -5.42
C TYR A 186 8.23 7.58 -4.91
N SER A 187 7.97 7.14 -3.67
CA SER A 187 6.65 7.31 -3.03
C SER A 187 6.25 8.79 -2.93
N ALA A 188 7.21 9.69 -2.64
CA ALA A 188 6.99 11.13 -2.68
C ALA A 188 6.65 11.61 -4.11
N ALA A 189 7.40 11.19 -5.13
CA ALA A 189 7.12 11.56 -6.52
C ALA A 189 5.76 11.05 -6.99
N ARG A 190 5.39 9.81 -6.64
CA ARG A 190 4.06 9.25 -6.88
C ARG A 190 2.98 10.14 -6.28
N ALA A 191 3.07 10.44 -4.99
CA ALA A 191 2.08 11.26 -4.29
C ALA A 191 2.01 12.66 -4.91
N MET A 192 3.15 13.30 -5.17
CA MET A 192 3.21 14.61 -5.82
C MET A 192 2.54 14.59 -7.19
N TYR A 193 2.75 13.55 -8.02
CA TYR A 193 2.03 13.42 -9.28
C TYR A 193 0.52 13.30 -9.07
N GLN A 194 0.06 12.41 -8.18
CA GLN A 194 -1.37 12.24 -7.90
C GLN A 194 -2.03 13.57 -7.49
N LEU A 195 -1.35 14.37 -6.68
CA LEU A 195 -1.89 15.60 -6.10
C LEU A 195 -1.79 16.83 -7.00
N THR A 196 -0.75 16.91 -7.84
CA THR A 196 -0.42 18.10 -8.65
C THR A 196 -0.64 17.91 -10.16
N GLN A 197 -0.58 16.66 -10.64
CA GLN A 197 -0.55 16.29 -12.05
C GLN A 197 0.63 16.88 -12.84
N GLU A 198 1.71 17.30 -12.17
CA GLU A 198 2.90 17.79 -12.84
C GLU A 198 3.75 16.64 -13.40
N ALA A 199 4.00 16.68 -14.71
CA ALA A 199 4.69 15.61 -15.43
C ALA A 199 6.11 15.30 -14.90
N ILE A 200 6.81 16.28 -14.32
CA ILE A 200 8.16 16.10 -13.79
C ILE A 200 8.25 14.96 -12.76
N TYR A 201 7.18 14.73 -12.00
CA TYR A 201 7.13 13.67 -11.00
C TYR A 201 6.96 12.29 -11.64
N GLY A 202 6.15 12.18 -12.70
CA GLY A 202 6.04 10.96 -13.51
C GLY A 202 7.33 10.64 -14.26
N GLU A 203 7.96 11.64 -14.88
CA GLU A 203 9.24 11.51 -15.58
C GLU A 203 10.36 11.01 -14.66
N ARG A 204 10.34 11.41 -13.38
CA ARG A 204 11.29 10.90 -12.38
C ARG A 204 11.16 9.38 -12.20
N LEU A 205 9.93 8.87 -12.15
CA LEU A 205 9.68 7.43 -12.04
C LEU A 205 10.02 6.70 -13.34
N VAL A 206 9.81 7.31 -14.51
CA VAL A 206 10.28 6.77 -15.80
C VAL A 206 11.80 6.63 -15.82
N LYS A 207 12.53 7.63 -15.32
CA LYS A 207 13.99 7.54 -15.20
C LYS A 207 14.43 6.39 -14.29
N ALA A 208 13.68 6.10 -13.23
CA ALA A 208 13.97 4.99 -12.33
C ALA A 208 13.87 3.61 -13.04
N LEU A 209 12.99 3.46 -14.04
CA LEU A 209 12.89 2.22 -14.84
C LEU A 209 14.15 1.91 -15.65
N ALA A 210 15.00 2.91 -15.90
CA ALA A 210 16.27 2.75 -16.61
C ALA A 210 17.47 2.51 -15.66
N GLY A 211 17.26 2.51 -14.34
CA GLY A 211 18.32 2.32 -13.34
C GLY A 211 18.78 0.86 -13.20
N ASP A 212 19.95 0.66 -12.60
CA ASP A 212 20.56 -0.67 -12.46
C ASP A 212 19.93 -1.53 -11.36
N ASN A 213 19.28 -0.92 -10.38
CA ASN A 213 18.70 -1.59 -9.22
C ASN A 213 17.31 -2.18 -9.54
N LEU A 214 17.20 -3.52 -9.52
CA LEU A 214 15.95 -4.24 -9.83
C LEU A 214 14.80 -3.85 -8.88
N GLN A 215 15.06 -3.72 -7.59
CA GLN A 215 14.03 -3.37 -6.60
C GLN A 215 13.48 -1.97 -6.87
N LEU A 216 14.33 -1.00 -7.24
CA LEU A 216 13.89 0.34 -7.61
C LEU A 216 13.06 0.36 -8.89
N ARG A 217 13.42 -0.46 -9.90
CA ARG A 217 12.61 -0.61 -11.12
C ARG A 217 11.23 -1.19 -10.82
N ARG A 218 11.16 -2.21 -9.96
CA ARG A 218 9.90 -2.84 -9.56
C ARG A 218 9.00 -1.86 -8.77
N ALA A 219 9.58 -1.04 -7.89
CA ALA A 219 8.84 0.02 -7.20
C ALA A 219 8.27 1.04 -8.19
N ALA A 220 9.11 1.56 -9.09
CA ALA A 220 8.69 2.52 -10.12
C ALA A 220 7.60 1.95 -11.05
N LEU A 221 7.65 0.65 -11.39
CA LEU A 221 6.55 -0.01 -12.11
C LEU A 221 5.22 0.06 -11.35
N GLY A 222 5.24 -0.25 -10.05
CA GLY A 222 4.07 -0.14 -9.19
C GLY A 222 3.53 1.28 -9.15
N ASP A 223 4.40 2.26 -8.94
CA ASP A 223 4.03 3.67 -8.82
C ASP A 223 3.46 4.24 -10.12
N LEU A 224 4.12 3.99 -11.25
CA LEU A 224 3.66 4.43 -12.58
C LEU A 224 2.28 3.86 -12.92
N GLY A 225 2.05 2.59 -12.55
CA GLY A 225 0.74 1.95 -12.71
C GLY A 225 -0.32 2.58 -11.82
N ALA A 226 0.00 2.86 -10.56
CA ALA A 226 -0.92 3.48 -9.62
C ALA A 226 -1.36 4.89 -10.08
N ILE A 227 -0.41 5.68 -10.57
CA ILE A 227 -0.69 7.05 -11.05
C ILE A 227 -1.23 7.12 -12.48
N GLY A 228 -1.18 6.01 -13.23
CA GLY A 228 -1.66 5.96 -14.61
C GLY A 228 -0.87 6.84 -15.59
N TYR A 229 0.44 6.99 -15.40
CA TYR A 229 1.24 7.93 -16.18
C TYR A 229 1.51 7.39 -17.60
N LEU A 230 0.62 7.73 -18.54
CA LEU A 230 0.65 7.22 -19.92
C LEU A 230 2.00 7.37 -20.65
N PRO A 231 2.76 8.49 -20.54
CA PRO A 231 4.06 8.62 -21.20
C PRO A 231 5.06 7.51 -20.84
N ALA A 232 4.88 6.82 -19.71
CA ALA A 232 5.73 5.71 -19.30
C ALA A 232 5.48 4.39 -20.05
N ALA A 233 4.43 4.26 -20.87
CA ALA A 233 3.98 2.98 -21.41
C ALA A 233 5.10 2.18 -22.11
N ASP A 234 5.89 2.82 -22.97
CA ASP A 234 6.98 2.15 -23.69
C ASP A 234 8.14 1.78 -22.74
N ALA A 235 8.48 2.67 -21.80
CA ALA A 235 9.52 2.42 -20.80
C ALA A 235 9.14 1.25 -19.87
N ILE A 236 7.85 1.15 -19.48
CA ILE A 236 7.31 0.03 -18.71
C ILE A 236 7.46 -1.29 -19.47
N ALA A 237 7.13 -1.32 -20.77
CA ALA A 237 7.25 -2.55 -21.56
C ALA A 237 8.72 -2.99 -21.70
N GLN A 238 9.64 -2.03 -21.88
CA GLN A 238 11.05 -2.29 -22.18
C GLN A 238 11.94 -2.53 -20.95
N THR A 239 11.54 -2.07 -19.75
CA THR A 239 12.37 -2.18 -18.54
C THR A 239 12.73 -3.64 -18.20
N LEU A 240 13.89 -3.87 -17.55
CA LEU A 240 14.32 -5.20 -17.13
C LEU A 240 13.67 -5.59 -15.79
N ALA A 241 12.49 -6.18 -15.84
CA ALA A 241 11.74 -6.70 -14.69
C ALA A 241 10.79 -7.83 -15.14
N GLU A 242 10.12 -8.48 -14.19
CA GLU A 242 9.14 -9.53 -14.45
C GLU A 242 7.95 -9.01 -15.28
N ASN A 243 7.53 -9.76 -16.30
CA ASN A 243 6.39 -9.39 -17.13
C ASN A 243 5.09 -9.23 -16.32
N SER A 244 4.92 -9.99 -15.24
CA SER A 244 3.77 -9.85 -14.33
C SER A 244 3.64 -8.43 -13.76
N LEU A 245 4.75 -7.83 -13.34
CA LEU A 245 4.77 -6.47 -12.79
C LEU A 245 4.55 -5.42 -13.87
N LYS A 246 5.14 -5.61 -15.06
CA LYS A 246 4.90 -4.75 -16.22
C LYS A 246 3.42 -4.74 -16.63
N ILE A 247 2.80 -5.91 -16.70
CA ILE A 247 1.38 -6.07 -17.03
C ILE A 247 0.50 -5.40 -15.96
N ILE A 248 0.82 -5.53 -14.67
CA ILE A 248 0.11 -4.83 -13.59
C ILE A 248 0.22 -3.31 -13.77
N SER A 249 1.40 -2.79 -14.11
CA SER A 249 1.64 -1.37 -14.34
C SER A 249 0.88 -0.84 -15.55
N LEU A 250 0.98 -1.51 -16.71
CA LEU A 250 0.24 -1.18 -17.93
C LEU A 250 -1.28 -1.25 -17.74
N ARG A 251 -1.77 -2.23 -16.96
CA ARG A 251 -3.19 -2.29 -16.56
C ARG A 251 -3.59 -1.04 -15.78
N GLY A 252 -2.71 -0.50 -14.95
CA GLY A 252 -2.91 0.76 -14.24
C GLY A 252 -3.12 1.93 -15.21
N LEU A 253 -2.19 2.11 -16.17
CA LEU A 253 -2.32 3.10 -17.25
C LEU A 253 -3.64 2.93 -18.02
N LEU A 254 -3.98 1.70 -18.42
CA LEU A 254 -5.20 1.42 -19.17
C LEU A 254 -6.47 1.79 -18.39
N LYS A 255 -6.50 1.51 -17.07
CA LYS A 255 -7.64 1.88 -16.22
C LYS A 255 -7.87 3.38 -16.19
N HIS A 256 -6.80 4.19 -16.15
CA HIS A 256 -6.91 5.64 -16.20
C HIS A 256 -7.39 6.12 -17.57
N GLU A 257 -6.84 5.59 -18.67
CA GLU A 257 -7.28 5.96 -20.03
C GLU A 257 -8.75 5.63 -20.29
N VAL A 258 -9.23 4.47 -19.84
CA VAL A 258 -10.63 4.07 -20.00
C VAL A 258 -11.53 4.82 -19.02
N GLY A 259 -11.09 5.03 -17.78
CA GLY A 259 -11.84 5.73 -16.74
C GLY A 259 -12.09 7.22 -17.05
N GLN A 260 -11.24 7.85 -17.86
CA GLN A 260 -11.43 9.22 -18.32
C GLN A 260 -12.42 9.37 -19.49
N MET A 261 -12.88 8.26 -20.10
CA MET A 261 -13.86 8.30 -21.20
C MET A 261 -15.27 8.61 -20.68
N THR A 262 -15.69 9.88 -20.78
CA THR A 262 -17.05 10.31 -20.43
C THR A 262 -17.68 11.10 -21.61
N PRO A 263 -18.82 10.67 -22.19
CA PRO A 263 -19.58 9.45 -21.91
C PRO A 263 -18.84 8.18 -22.39
N PRO A 264 -19.21 6.99 -21.89
CA PRO A 264 -18.65 5.73 -22.36
C PRO A 264 -18.95 5.58 -23.85
N THR A 265 -17.92 5.77 -24.67
CA THR A 265 -17.98 5.51 -26.09
C THR A 265 -17.64 4.03 -26.32
N PRO A 266 -18.30 3.34 -27.26
CA PRO A 266 -18.01 1.94 -27.55
C PRO A 266 -16.62 1.72 -28.20
N ALA A 267 -15.90 2.78 -28.53
CA ALA A 267 -14.60 2.73 -29.19
C ALA A 267 -13.48 3.09 -28.21
N LEU A 268 -12.46 2.23 -28.13
CA LEU A 268 -11.24 2.48 -27.38
C LEU A 268 -10.42 3.60 -28.03
N SER A 269 -9.75 4.44 -27.23
CA SER A 269 -8.79 5.43 -27.73
C SER A 269 -7.55 4.75 -28.31
N ASP A 270 -6.84 5.44 -29.21
CA ASP A 270 -5.56 4.97 -29.74
C ASP A 270 -4.53 4.71 -28.63
N ASN A 271 -4.56 5.51 -27.55
CA ASN A 271 -3.74 5.30 -26.37
C ASN A 271 -4.08 3.99 -25.65
N ALA A 272 -5.37 3.72 -25.40
CA ALA A 272 -5.82 2.47 -24.79
C ALA A 272 -5.42 1.26 -25.66
N ILE A 273 -5.61 1.36 -26.98
CA ILE A 273 -5.20 0.33 -27.95
C ILE A 273 -3.68 0.13 -27.91
N LYS A 274 -2.89 1.20 -27.84
CA LYS A 274 -1.43 1.13 -27.70
C LYS A 274 -1.03 0.36 -26.44
N VAL A 275 -1.60 0.71 -25.29
CA VAL A 275 -1.30 0.04 -24.01
C VAL A 275 -1.68 -1.44 -24.06
N MET A 276 -2.84 -1.79 -24.62
CA MET A 276 -3.25 -3.19 -24.80
C MET A 276 -2.27 -3.98 -25.67
N LYS A 277 -1.79 -3.41 -26.80
CA LYS A 277 -0.78 -4.06 -27.64
C LYS A 277 0.54 -4.30 -26.90
N LEU A 278 0.95 -3.38 -26.04
CA LEU A 278 2.13 -3.57 -25.19
C LEU A 278 1.91 -4.70 -24.19
N MET A 279 0.72 -4.79 -23.58
CA MET A 279 0.37 -5.91 -22.69
C MET A 279 0.39 -7.26 -23.41
N ASP A 280 -0.17 -7.33 -24.62
CA ASP A 280 -0.19 -8.55 -25.43
C ASP A 280 1.23 -9.06 -25.77
N SER A 281 2.19 -8.14 -25.94
CA SER A 281 3.59 -8.48 -26.21
C SER A 281 4.36 -9.08 -25.03
N LEU A 282 3.77 -9.08 -23.83
CA LEU A 282 4.37 -9.55 -22.59
C LEU A 282 3.79 -10.89 -22.10
N LEU A 283 2.81 -11.45 -22.81
CA LEU A 283 2.18 -12.76 -22.56
C LEU A 283 2.96 -13.89 -23.24
#